data_AF-I1C8B4-F1
#
_entry.id   AF-I1C8B4-F1
#
_cell.length_a   1.000
_cell.length_b   1.000
_cell.length_c   1.000
_cell.angle_alpha   90.00
_cell.angle_beta   90.00
_cell.angle_gamma   90.00
#
_symmetry.space_group_name_H-M   'P 1'
#
loop_
_entity.id
_entity.type
_entity.pdbx_description
1 polymer ?
#
loop_
_entity_poly.entity_id
_entity_poly.type
_entity_poly.pdbx_seq_one_letter_code
_entity_poly.pdbx_strand_id
1 'polypeptide(L)'
;MRTWSQSLIAIVEYFAPTQFILSFDENCGPVEDILQLDDSKNVIGLNFPERMIAIANHQIYADWIYIWCLAHLADKHDAIKIILKKSLEYLPIYGTKLEFDKDNIINNLQRSKKNKLPMWLVLFPEGTVISESTRKKSKDYAERMNMQDNRYTLLPRSTGLRLCTTVLKDNVEYIYDFTIGYSGITSTDIPEEVHTIQSIFFFNRYPKQVHVHIRKYRIDSIPDESKLFDQWVLARWKEKDELMTRFYETNSFVTKDVATINVPIKLKNSILELAQIWIFLVPYLYLLKMVIARN
;
A
#
# COMPACT_ATOMS: atom_id res chain seq x y z
N MET A 1 8.32 -6.38 15.08
CA MET A 1 7.76 -5.71 13.88
C MET A 1 7.97 -4.22 13.94
N ARG A 2 7.58 -3.53 15.02
CA ARG A 2 7.81 -2.08 15.22
C ARG A 2 9.22 -1.58 14.84
N THR A 3 10.28 -2.20 15.35
CA THR A 3 11.66 -1.78 15.02
C THR A 3 12.03 -1.99 13.55
N TRP A 4 11.55 -3.04 12.90
CA TRP A 4 11.79 -3.25 11.47
C TRP A 4 11.12 -2.18 10.62
N SER A 5 9.86 -1.88 10.92
CA SER A 5 9.12 -0.83 10.20
C SER A 5 9.76 0.54 10.41
N GLN A 6 10.23 0.84 11.62
CA GLN A 6 10.98 2.07 11.88
C GLN A 6 12.28 2.11 11.07
N SER A 7 13.02 0.99 10.97
CA SER A 7 14.18 0.91 10.07
C SER A 7 13.80 1.18 8.62
N LEU A 8 12.67 0.64 8.15
CA LEU A 8 12.18 0.89 6.79
C LEU A 8 11.87 2.38 6.57
N ILE A 9 11.19 3.04 7.51
CA ILE A 9 10.91 4.48 7.44
C ILE A 9 12.22 5.28 7.45
N ALA A 10 13.17 4.93 8.31
CA ALA A 10 14.48 5.56 8.35
C ALA A 10 15.21 5.43 7.01
N ILE A 11 15.18 4.24 6.39
CA ILE A 11 15.78 4.02 5.06
C ILE A 11 15.14 4.94 4.03
N VAL A 12 13.82 5.07 4.01
CA VAL A 12 13.13 6.00 3.10
C VAL A 12 13.53 7.44 3.41
N GLU A 13 13.49 7.86 4.67
CA GLU A 13 13.84 9.23 5.08
C GLU A 13 15.27 9.63 4.67
N TYR A 14 16.25 8.75 4.86
CA TYR A 14 17.67 9.08 4.60
C TYR A 14 18.10 8.85 3.15
N PHE A 15 17.64 7.79 2.50
CA PHE A 15 18.11 7.41 1.16
C PHE A 15 17.15 7.81 0.04
N ALA A 16 15.88 8.07 0.36
CA ALA A 16 14.85 8.41 -0.60
C ALA A 16 13.83 9.44 -0.03
N PRO A 17 14.27 10.64 0.39
CA PRO A 17 13.40 11.59 1.11
C PRO A 17 12.21 12.01 0.25
N THR A 18 11.08 11.39 0.55
CA THR A 18 9.84 11.45 -0.20
C THR A 18 8.76 12.07 0.67
N GLN A 19 7.81 12.79 0.06
CA GLN A 19 6.61 13.27 0.74
C GLN A 19 5.35 12.66 0.14
N PHE A 20 4.35 12.43 0.98
CA PHE A 20 3.01 12.13 0.53
C PHE A 20 2.25 13.39 0.16
N ILE A 21 1.46 13.30 -0.91
CA ILE A 21 0.41 14.23 -1.27
C ILE A 21 -0.91 13.47 -1.16
N LEU A 22 -1.64 13.68 -0.07
CA LEU A 22 -2.88 12.97 0.22
C LEU A 22 -4.07 13.76 -0.28
N SER A 23 -5.01 13.06 -0.91
CA SER A 23 -6.33 13.59 -1.27
C SER A 23 -7.40 12.58 -0.88
N PHE A 24 -8.59 13.06 -0.56
CA PHE A 24 -9.68 12.24 -0.05
C PHE A 24 -10.92 12.46 -0.90
N ASP A 25 -11.62 11.37 -1.19
CA ASP A 25 -12.93 11.42 -1.81
C ASP A 25 -14.00 11.82 -0.81
N GLU A 26 -15.13 12.33 -1.30
CA GLU A 26 -16.26 12.77 -0.48
C GLU A 26 -16.78 11.67 0.46
N ASN A 27 -16.66 10.39 0.06
CA ASN A 27 -17.09 9.25 0.86
C ASN A 27 -16.21 8.97 2.10
N CYS A 28 -15.06 9.64 2.24
CA CYS A 28 -14.20 9.49 3.41
C CYS A 28 -14.77 10.18 4.66
N GLY A 29 -15.68 11.14 4.47
CA GLY A 29 -16.16 12.04 5.53
C GLY A 29 -15.27 13.28 5.66
N PRO A 30 -15.46 14.08 6.72
CA PRO A 30 -14.64 15.25 7.00
C PRO A 30 -13.15 14.87 7.08
N VAL A 31 -12.31 15.61 6.39
CA VAL A 31 -10.86 15.34 6.36
C VAL A 31 -10.26 15.51 7.75
N GLU A 32 -10.83 16.41 8.56
CA GLU A 32 -10.45 16.69 9.94
C GLU A 32 -10.53 15.44 10.82
N ASP A 33 -11.47 14.53 10.55
CA ASP A 33 -11.63 13.28 11.32
C ASP A 33 -10.47 12.28 11.05
N ILE A 34 -9.77 12.46 9.92
CA ILE A 34 -8.67 11.61 9.46
C ILE A 34 -7.31 12.23 9.82
N LEU A 35 -7.24 13.52 10.14
CA LEU A 35 -5.98 14.17 10.48
C LEU A 35 -5.74 14.18 11.98
N GLN A 36 -4.50 13.87 12.36
CA GLN A 36 -4.00 14.20 13.69
C GLN A 36 -3.18 15.48 13.56
N LEU A 37 -3.62 16.54 14.25
CA LEU A 37 -2.99 17.85 14.23
C LEU A 37 -2.28 18.13 15.57
N ASP A 38 -1.16 18.83 15.53
CA ASP A 38 -0.57 19.45 16.73
C ASP A 38 -1.27 20.77 17.11
N ASP A 39 -0.84 21.38 18.22
CA ASP A 39 -1.37 22.67 18.69
C ASP A 39 -1.20 23.81 17.67
N SER A 40 -0.25 23.67 16.74
CA SER A 40 0.03 24.62 15.66
C SER A 40 -0.73 24.28 14.36
N LYS A 41 -1.64 23.30 14.39
CA LYS A 41 -2.41 22.79 13.24
C LYS A 41 -1.57 22.12 12.15
N ASN A 42 -0.35 21.69 12.46
CA ASN A 42 0.44 20.87 11.54
C ASN A 42 -0.03 19.42 11.59
N VAL A 43 -0.01 18.73 10.44
CA VAL A 43 -0.34 17.31 10.37
C VAL A 43 0.81 16.49 10.95
N ILE A 44 0.55 15.82 12.07
CA ILE A 44 1.51 14.97 12.79
C ILE A 44 1.23 13.47 12.62
N GLY A 45 0.07 13.12 12.06
CA GLY A 45 -0.33 11.75 11.85
C GLY A 45 -1.68 11.63 11.16
N LEU A 46 -2.11 10.39 10.97
CA LEU A 46 -3.39 10.05 10.36
C LEU A 46 -4.22 9.20 11.32
N ASN A 47 -5.52 9.41 11.34
CA ASN A 47 -6.47 8.68 12.14
C ASN A 47 -7.21 7.66 11.27
N PHE A 48 -6.66 6.46 11.20
CA PHE A 48 -7.27 5.32 10.54
C PHE A 48 -7.65 4.26 11.57
N PRO A 49 -8.67 3.41 11.30
CA PRO A 49 -9.11 2.41 12.25
C PRO A 49 -8.04 1.35 12.53
N GLU A 50 -8.14 0.71 13.69
CA GLU A 50 -7.28 -0.41 14.10
C GLU A 50 -7.35 -1.58 13.12
N ARG A 51 -8.49 -1.75 12.45
CA ARG A 51 -8.78 -2.88 11.57
C ARG A 51 -9.36 -2.41 10.26
N MET A 52 -8.67 -2.69 9.16
CA MET A 52 -9.14 -2.38 7.82
C MET A 52 -8.64 -3.38 6.78
N ILE A 53 -9.37 -3.44 5.67
CA ILE A 53 -8.87 -3.99 4.41
C ILE A 53 -8.45 -2.81 3.55
N ALA A 54 -7.20 -2.78 3.12
CA ALA A 54 -6.66 -1.78 2.20
C ALA A 54 -6.46 -2.41 0.83
N ILE A 55 -7.02 -1.80 -0.21
CA ILE A 55 -6.76 -2.17 -1.60
C ILE A 55 -6.03 -1.03 -2.31
N ALA A 56 -5.12 -1.37 -3.22
CA ALA A 56 -4.41 -0.36 -4.02
C ALA A 56 -4.17 -0.83 -5.46
N ASN A 57 -4.00 0.13 -6.38
CA ASN A 57 -3.36 -0.16 -7.67
C ASN A 57 -1.88 -0.52 -7.45
N HIS A 58 -1.28 -1.22 -8.41
CA HIS A 58 0.11 -1.70 -8.31
C HIS A 58 0.97 -1.15 -9.45
N GLN A 59 1.58 0.01 -9.25
CA GLN A 59 2.41 0.67 -10.26
C GLN A 59 3.85 0.20 -10.20
N ILE A 60 4.42 0.15 -8.99
CA ILE A 60 5.81 -0.23 -8.77
C ILE A 60 5.93 -1.26 -7.65
N TYR A 61 6.99 -2.03 -7.69
CA TYR A 61 7.27 -3.09 -6.74
C TYR A 61 7.49 -2.53 -5.33
N ALA A 62 7.91 -1.27 -5.22
CA ALA A 62 8.04 -0.56 -3.95
C ALA A 62 6.72 -0.05 -3.35
N ASP A 63 5.55 -0.24 -3.99
CA ASP A 63 4.25 0.25 -3.48
C ASP A 63 3.99 -0.19 -2.02
N TRP A 64 4.37 -1.41 -1.65
CA TRP A 64 4.19 -1.92 -0.28
C TRP A 64 4.99 -1.13 0.77
N ILE A 65 6.13 -0.53 0.40
CA ILE A 65 6.94 0.32 1.27
C ILE A 65 6.16 1.60 1.58
N TYR A 66 5.56 2.23 0.57
CA TYR A 66 4.79 3.46 0.74
C TYR A 66 3.50 3.22 1.52
N ILE A 67 2.82 2.09 1.33
CA ILE A 67 1.68 1.72 2.20
C ILE A 67 2.15 1.53 3.66
N TRP A 68 3.35 0.97 3.87
CA TRP A 68 3.94 0.88 5.21
C TRP A 68 4.22 2.24 5.83
N CYS A 69 4.71 3.19 5.03
CA CYS A 69 4.92 4.58 5.43
C CYS A 69 3.60 5.25 5.82
N LEU A 70 2.53 5.04 5.05
CA LEU A 70 1.18 5.54 5.37
C LEU A 70 0.67 4.95 6.70
N ALA A 71 0.86 3.65 6.92
CA ALA A 71 0.52 3.01 8.18
C ALA A 71 1.38 3.50 9.35
N HIS A 72 2.63 3.90 9.11
CA HIS A 72 3.46 4.52 10.15
C HIS A 72 2.91 5.88 10.59
N LEU A 73 2.47 6.71 9.64
CA LEU A 73 1.76 7.96 9.95
C LEU A 73 0.51 7.71 10.81
N ALA A 74 -0.18 6.59 10.57
CA ALA A 74 -1.34 6.17 11.36
C ALA A 74 -1.03 5.43 12.68
N ASP A 75 0.24 5.20 13.01
CA ASP A 75 0.66 4.33 14.13
C ASP A 75 0.07 2.91 14.07
N LYS A 76 -0.06 2.35 12.85
CA LYS A 76 -0.57 1.00 12.55
C LYS A 76 0.42 0.13 11.76
N HIS A 77 1.66 0.55 11.67
CA HIS A 77 2.68 -0.10 10.84
C HIS A 77 3.06 -1.51 11.31
N ASP A 78 2.84 -1.86 12.58
CA ASP A 78 3.05 -3.20 13.12
C ASP A 78 1.83 -4.13 12.93
N ALA A 79 0.69 -3.57 12.52
CA ALA A 79 -0.55 -4.28 12.25
C ALA A 79 -0.70 -4.72 10.78
N ILE A 80 0.24 -4.35 9.91
CA ILE A 80 0.17 -4.69 8.47
C ILE A 80 0.28 -6.20 8.26
N LYS A 81 -0.64 -6.70 7.43
CA LYS A 81 -0.57 -8.03 6.81
C LYS A 81 -0.70 -7.85 5.31
N ILE A 82 0.28 -8.34 4.56
CA ILE A 82 0.27 -8.28 3.10
C ILE A 82 0.16 -9.71 2.57
N ILE A 83 -0.81 -9.96 1.70
CA ILE A 83 -0.87 -11.22 0.96
C ILE A 83 0.11 -11.11 -0.19
N LEU A 84 1.31 -11.66 0.02
CA LEU A 84 2.38 -11.64 -0.98
C LEU A 84 2.26 -12.83 -1.94
N LYS A 85 2.58 -12.59 -3.21
CA LYS A 85 2.79 -13.66 -4.18
C LYS A 85 4.03 -14.47 -3.78
N LYS A 86 4.02 -15.78 -4.05
CA LYS A 86 5.12 -16.72 -3.71
C LYS A 86 6.50 -16.27 -4.22
N SER A 87 6.58 -15.53 -5.33
CA SER A 87 7.83 -14.98 -5.86
C SER A 87 8.52 -13.94 -4.95
N LEU A 88 7.82 -13.45 -3.92
CA LEU A 88 8.30 -12.44 -2.96
C LEU A 88 8.78 -13.08 -1.64
N GLU A 89 8.83 -14.41 -1.55
CA GLU A 89 9.23 -15.13 -0.34
C GLU A 89 10.62 -14.73 0.18
N TYR A 90 11.54 -14.44 -0.75
CA TYR A 90 12.96 -14.13 -0.50
C TYR A 90 13.23 -12.70 -0.03
N LEU A 91 12.25 -11.79 -0.07
CA LEU A 91 12.46 -10.45 0.49
C LEU A 91 12.51 -10.51 2.03
N PRO A 92 13.39 -9.72 2.67
CA PRO A 92 13.49 -9.61 4.13
C PRO A 92 12.32 -8.75 4.71
N ILE A 93 11.08 -9.06 4.32
CA ILE A 93 9.87 -8.46 4.87
C ILE A 93 9.58 -9.14 6.22
N TYR A 94 9.60 -8.37 7.30
CA TYR A 94 9.16 -8.83 8.62
C TYR A 94 7.67 -8.54 8.80
N GLY A 95 6.86 -9.60 8.77
CA GLY A 95 5.41 -9.59 8.94
C GLY A 95 4.85 -11.01 8.83
N THR A 96 3.58 -11.24 9.18
CA THR A 96 2.95 -12.54 8.90
C THR A 96 2.76 -12.67 7.39
N LYS A 97 3.66 -13.40 6.74
CA LYS A 97 3.55 -13.78 5.34
C LYS A 97 2.39 -14.77 5.20
N LEU A 98 1.42 -14.46 4.35
CA LEU A 98 0.38 -15.41 3.98
C LEU A 98 0.74 -15.97 2.61
N GLU A 99 1.07 -17.25 2.54
CA GLU A 99 1.17 -17.95 1.27
C GLU A 99 -0.19 -17.88 0.56
N PHE A 100 -0.17 -17.78 -0.77
CA PHE A 100 -1.39 -17.80 -1.59
C PHE A 100 -1.96 -19.23 -1.71
N ASP A 101 -2.21 -19.83 -0.55
CA ASP A 101 -3.03 -21.02 -0.36
C ASP A 101 -4.32 -20.56 0.33
N LYS A 102 -5.45 -20.88 -0.29
CA LYS A 102 -6.77 -20.43 0.14
C LYS A 102 -7.02 -20.82 1.61
N ASP A 103 -6.68 -22.04 1.99
CA ASP A 103 -6.94 -22.54 3.33
C ASP A 103 -5.99 -21.89 4.35
N ASN A 104 -4.73 -21.67 3.97
CA ASN A 104 -3.76 -20.95 4.79
C ASN A 104 -4.20 -19.49 5.04
N ILE A 105 -4.65 -18.78 4.00
CA ILE A 105 -5.20 -17.42 4.13
C ILE A 105 -6.40 -17.42 5.07
N ILE A 106 -7.38 -18.31 4.85
CA ILE A 106 -8.58 -18.41 5.69
C ILE A 106 -8.18 -18.65 7.15
N ASN A 107 -7.34 -19.65 7.42
CA ASN A 107 -6.94 -20.01 8.78
C ASN A 107 -6.23 -18.85 9.49
N ASN A 108 -5.35 -18.13 8.79
CA ASN A 108 -4.68 -16.97 9.36
C ASN A 108 -5.63 -15.80 9.62
N LEU A 109 -6.54 -15.50 8.68
CA LEU A 109 -7.53 -14.44 8.85
C LEU A 109 -8.51 -14.78 9.98
N GLN A 110 -8.96 -16.03 10.09
CA GLN A 110 -9.80 -16.51 11.19
C GLN A 110 -9.08 -16.41 12.53
N ARG A 111 -7.80 -16.78 12.61
CA ARG A 111 -6.99 -16.58 13.82
C ARG A 111 -6.88 -15.10 14.20
N SER A 112 -6.66 -14.24 13.21
CA SER A 112 -6.62 -12.78 13.39
C SER A 112 -7.95 -12.19 13.85
N LYS A 113 -9.07 -12.73 13.35
CA LYS A 113 -10.44 -12.40 13.75
C LYS A 113 -10.70 -12.83 15.21
N LYS A 114 -10.34 -14.06 15.57
CA LYS A 114 -10.53 -14.60 16.92
C LYS A 114 -9.80 -13.79 17.98
N ASN A 115 -8.56 -13.40 17.69
CA ASN A 115 -7.71 -12.68 18.64
C ASN A 115 -8.00 -11.16 18.70
N LYS A 116 -8.84 -10.62 17.81
CA LYS A 116 -9.21 -9.19 17.73
C LYS A 116 -8.02 -8.21 17.73
N LEU A 117 -6.84 -8.66 17.31
CA LEU A 117 -5.64 -7.82 17.24
C LEU A 117 -5.79 -6.74 16.16
N PRO A 118 -5.12 -5.58 16.26
CA PRO A 118 -5.03 -4.63 15.15
C PRO A 118 -4.59 -5.32 13.86
N MET A 119 -5.15 -4.91 12.72
CA MET A 119 -4.89 -5.55 11.44
C MET A 119 -5.18 -4.63 10.24
N TRP A 120 -4.15 -4.34 9.45
CA TRP A 120 -4.27 -3.71 8.14
C TRP A 120 -3.97 -4.75 7.06
N LEU A 121 -5.01 -5.34 6.49
CA LEU A 121 -4.86 -6.33 5.42
C LEU A 121 -4.70 -5.60 4.08
N VAL A 122 -3.50 -5.62 3.51
CA VAL A 122 -3.19 -4.95 2.24
C VAL A 122 -3.28 -5.95 1.09
N LEU A 123 -4.04 -5.59 0.05
CA LEU A 123 -4.16 -6.35 -1.19
C LEU A 123 -3.89 -5.46 -2.41
N PHE A 124 -3.25 -6.06 -3.40
CA PHE A 124 -3.15 -5.52 -4.75
C PHE A 124 -3.90 -6.45 -5.70
N PRO A 125 -5.20 -6.22 -5.97
CA PRO A 125 -6.00 -7.08 -6.85
C PRO A 125 -5.44 -7.27 -8.26
N GLU A 126 -4.58 -6.39 -8.76
CA GLU A 126 -3.81 -6.59 -10.01
C GLU A 126 -2.89 -7.82 -9.96
N GLY A 127 -2.41 -8.17 -8.77
CA GLY A 127 -1.59 -9.35 -8.47
C GLY A 127 -0.15 -9.29 -9.02
N THR A 128 0.23 -8.21 -9.70
CA THR A 128 1.57 -7.92 -10.22
C THR A 128 1.65 -6.46 -10.66
N VAL A 129 2.86 -5.94 -10.79
CA VAL A 129 3.12 -4.62 -11.41
C VAL A 129 2.94 -4.65 -12.93
N ILE A 130 2.81 -3.47 -13.51
CA ILE A 130 2.74 -3.25 -14.95
C ILE A 130 4.12 -3.47 -15.58
N SER A 131 4.15 -4.24 -16.66
CA SER A 131 5.25 -4.38 -17.61
C SER A 131 4.65 -4.65 -18.99
N GLU A 132 5.45 -4.59 -20.05
CA GLU A 132 4.97 -4.92 -21.41
C GLU A 132 4.27 -6.29 -21.45
N SER A 133 4.86 -7.28 -20.79
CA SER A 133 4.35 -8.65 -20.75
C SER A 133 3.03 -8.78 -19.98
N THR A 134 2.85 -8.05 -18.86
CA THR A 134 1.63 -8.12 -18.05
C THR A 134 0.51 -7.29 -18.68
N ARG A 135 0.84 -6.17 -19.32
CA ARG A 135 -0.10 -5.36 -20.11
C ARG A 135 -0.69 -6.18 -21.27
N LYS A 136 0.15 -6.88 -22.03
CA LYS A 136 -0.33 -7.78 -23.09
C LYS A 136 -1.29 -8.84 -22.56
N LYS A 137 -0.96 -9.48 -21.42
CA LYS A 137 -1.84 -10.46 -20.78
C LYS A 137 -3.17 -9.87 -20.30
N SER A 138 -3.17 -8.63 -19.77
CA SER A 138 -4.39 -7.92 -19.38
C SER A 138 -5.29 -7.69 -20.60
N LYS A 139 -4.71 -7.19 -21.69
CA LYS A 139 -5.41 -6.97 -22.95
C LYS A 139 -6.00 -8.25 -23.54
N ASP A 140 -5.20 -9.32 -23.64
CA ASP A 140 -5.65 -10.62 -24.15
C ASP A 140 -6.82 -11.18 -23.30
N TYR A 141 -6.77 -10.97 -21.98
CA TYR A 141 -7.86 -11.36 -21.08
C TYR A 141 -9.13 -10.51 -21.31
N ALA A 142 -8.96 -9.19 -21.46
CA ALA A 142 -10.05 -8.26 -21.72
C ALA A 142 -10.81 -8.62 -23.01
N GLU A 143 -10.08 -8.90 -24.09
CA GLU A 143 -10.63 -9.32 -25.38
C GLU A 143 -11.40 -10.64 -25.27
N ARG A 144 -10.84 -11.65 -24.57
CA ARG A 144 -11.51 -12.95 -24.35
C ARG A 144 -12.81 -12.82 -23.56
N MET A 145 -12.85 -11.90 -22.61
CA MET A 145 -14.00 -11.66 -21.75
C MET A 145 -14.95 -10.60 -22.32
N ASN A 146 -14.68 -10.09 -23.53
CA ASN A 146 -15.44 -9.02 -24.18
C ASN A 146 -15.61 -7.78 -23.28
N MET A 147 -14.53 -7.35 -22.64
CA MET A 147 -14.47 -6.14 -21.81
C MET A 147 -13.38 -5.19 -22.29
N GLN A 148 -13.49 -3.92 -21.90
CA GLN A 148 -12.47 -2.91 -22.18
C GLN A 148 -11.31 -3.07 -21.19
N ASP A 149 -10.07 -3.10 -21.69
CA ASP A 149 -8.87 -3.06 -20.83
C ASP A 149 -8.63 -1.63 -20.30
N ASN A 150 -7.97 -1.56 -19.15
CA ASN A 150 -7.53 -0.31 -18.53
C ASN A 150 -6.21 0.17 -19.16
N ARG A 151 -5.93 1.47 -19.14
CA ARG A 151 -4.74 2.07 -19.75
C ARG A 151 -3.53 2.06 -18.81
N TYR A 152 -3.73 2.47 -17.57
CA TYR A 152 -2.68 2.74 -16.57
C TYR A 152 -2.71 1.82 -15.35
N THR A 153 -3.70 0.92 -15.28
CA THR A 153 -3.81 -0.15 -14.28
C THR A 153 -4.04 -1.49 -14.98
N LEU A 154 -3.67 -2.63 -14.38
CA LEU A 154 -4.07 -3.94 -14.88
C LEU A 154 -5.49 -4.28 -14.41
N LEU A 155 -6.18 -5.16 -15.13
CA LEU A 155 -7.49 -5.63 -14.68
C LEU A 155 -7.38 -6.41 -13.35
N PRO A 156 -8.24 -6.11 -12.37
CA PRO A 156 -8.17 -6.71 -11.04
C PRO A 156 -8.71 -8.14 -11.01
N ARG A 157 -8.22 -8.90 -10.03
CA ARG A 157 -8.75 -10.21 -9.64
C ARG A 157 -9.54 -10.10 -8.34
N SER A 158 -10.82 -10.44 -8.40
CA SER A 158 -11.75 -10.29 -7.28
C SER A 158 -11.71 -11.42 -6.25
N THR A 159 -11.32 -12.66 -6.64
CA THR A 159 -11.44 -13.86 -5.80
C THR A 159 -10.79 -13.72 -4.43
N GLY A 160 -9.56 -13.20 -4.37
CA GLY A 160 -8.83 -13.01 -3.11
C GLY A 160 -9.47 -11.96 -2.23
N LEU A 161 -9.90 -10.84 -2.82
CA LEU A 161 -10.56 -9.76 -2.10
C LEU A 161 -11.93 -10.19 -1.56
N ARG A 162 -12.72 -10.90 -2.36
CA ARG A 162 -14.02 -11.46 -1.93
C ARG A 162 -13.84 -12.42 -0.77
N LEU A 163 -12.86 -13.32 -0.85
CA LEU A 163 -12.56 -14.24 0.25
C LEU A 163 -12.24 -13.49 1.55
N CYS A 164 -11.37 -12.48 1.47
CA CYS A 164 -10.94 -11.72 2.64
C CYS A 164 -12.10 -10.93 3.25
N THR A 165 -12.91 -10.26 2.42
CA THR A 165 -14.08 -9.48 2.86
C THR A 165 -15.14 -10.39 3.50
N THR A 166 -15.43 -11.55 2.92
CA THR A 166 -16.35 -12.54 3.51
C THR A 166 -15.86 -13.03 4.88
N VAL A 167 -14.59 -13.41 5.01
CA VAL A 167 -14.05 -13.91 6.28
C VAL A 167 -14.05 -12.82 7.38
N LEU A 168 -13.79 -11.58 6.99
CA LEU A 168 -13.57 -10.45 7.91
C LEU A 168 -14.80 -9.56 8.13
N LYS A 169 -15.94 -9.84 7.49
CA LYS A 169 -17.17 -9.02 7.53
C LYS A 169 -17.58 -8.58 8.93
N ASP A 170 -17.54 -9.48 9.92
CA ASP A 170 -17.93 -9.18 11.31
C ASP A 170 -16.82 -8.52 12.16
N ASN A 171 -15.71 -8.08 11.56
CA ASN A 171 -14.51 -7.62 12.28
C ASN A 171 -13.79 -6.45 11.63
N VAL A 172 -14.22 -6.06 10.43
CA VAL A 172 -13.72 -4.93 9.68
C VAL A 172 -14.96 -4.21 9.15
N GLU A 173 -15.03 -2.89 9.34
CA GLU A 173 -16.19 -2.11 8.92
C GLU A 173 -16.02 -1.55 7.50
N TYR A 174 -14.78 -1.22 7.11
CA TYR A 174 -14.48 -0.50 5.88
C TYR A 174 -13.37 -1.15 5.05
N ILE A 175 -13.52 -1.05 3.73
CA ILE A 175 -12.43 -1.15 2.77
C ILE A 175 -11.93 0.27 2.49
N TYR A 176 -10.62 0.48 2.68
CA TYR A 176 -9.93 1.65 2.21
C TYR A 176 -9.31 1.37 0.85
N ASP A 177 -9.56 2.27 -0.09
CA ASP A 177 -9.17 2.13 -1.47
C ASP A 177 -8.20 3.25 -1.86
N PHE A 178 -6.94 2.88 -2.09
CA PHE A 178 -5.83 3.80 -2.35
C PHE A 178 -5.46 3.80 -3.83
N THR A 179 -5.49 4.96 -4.47
CA THR A 179 -4.91 5.16 -5.80
C THR A 179 -3.58 5.88 -5.63
N ILE A 180 -2.49 5.21 -6.00
CA ILE A 180 -1.11 5.68 -5.81
C ILE A 180 -0.53 6.09 -7.16
N GLY A 181 0.05 7.30 -7.20
CA GLY A 181 0.75 7.87 -8.34
C GLY A 181 2.08 8.48 -7.93
N TYR A 182 3.05 8.48 -8.83
CA TYR A 182 4.43 8.88 -8.54
C TYR A 182 4.82 10.09 -9.39
N SER A 183 5.26 11.17 -8.74
CA SER A 183 5.76 12.34 -9.47
C SER A 183 6.98 12.01 -10.31
N GLY A 184 7.07 12.58 -11.51
CA GLY A 184 8.21 12.36 -12.41
C GLY A 184 8.05 11.14 -13.32
N ILE A 185 6.93 10.42 -13.23
CA ILE A 185 6.52 9.41 -14.22
C ILE A 185 5.52 10.03 -15.19
N THR A 186 5.69 9.77 -16.48
CA THR A 186 4.78 10.21 -17.55
C THR A 186 3.89 9.08 -18.04
N SER A 187 2.85 9.42 -18.80
CA SER A 187 1.90 8.43 -19.35
C SER A 187 2.51 7.40 -20.31
N THR A 188 3.72 7.64 -20.82
CA THR A 188 4.43 6.74 -21.74
C THR A 188 5.42 5.81 -21.03
N ASP A 189 5.70 6.07 -19.75
CA ASP A 189 6.65 5.28 -18.98
C ASP A 189 6.01 4.01 -18.42
N ILE A 190 6.83 2.97 -18.23
CA ILE A 190 6.48 1.85 -17.36
C ILE A 190 7.01 2.19 -15.97
N PRO A 191 6.12 2.40 -14.97
CA PRO A 191 6.56 2.94 -13.67
C PRO A 191 7.67 2.12 -12.99
N GLU A 192 7.57 0.79 -13.08
CA GLU A 192 8.54 -0.13 -12.47
C GLU A 192 9.95 -0.01 -13.07
N GLU A 193 10.08 0.43 -14.33
CA GLU A 193 11.38 0.61 -14.98
C GLU A 193 12.06 1.92 -14.55
N VAL A 194 11.25 2.93 -14.20
CA VAL A 194 11.74 4.23 -13.71
C VAL A 194 12.14 4.13 -12.24
N HIS A 195 11.25 3.58 -11.40
CA HIS A 195 11.40 3.51 -9.95
C HIS A 195 11.53 2.06 -9.45
N THR A 196 12.58 1.37 -9.89
CA THR A 196 13.00 0.10 -9.27
C THR A 196 13.46 0.33 -7.83
N ILE A 197 13.43 -0.71 -6.99
CA ILE A 197 14.00 -0.66 -5.62
C ILE A 197 15.45 -0.13 -5.66
N GLN A 198 16.25 -0.58 -6.63
CA GLN A 198 17.65 -0.17 -6.72
C GLN A 198 17.78 1.31 -7.08
N SER A 199 16.96 1.80 -8.03
CA SER A 199 17.00 3.20 -8.45
C SER A 199 16.57 4.14 -7.33
N ILE A 200 15.55 3.75 -6.56
CA ILE A 200 15.05 4.48 -5.39
C ILE A 200 16.16 4.62 -4.33
N PHE A 201 16.75 3.52 -3.88
CA PHE A 201 17.59 3.53 -2.66
C PHE A 201 19.10 3.66 -2.91
N PHE A 202 19.61 3.34 -4.10
CA PHE A 202 21.06 3.33 -4.37
C PHE A 202 21.49 4.32 -5.46
N PHE A 203 20.59 4.76 -6.34
CA PHE A 203 20.92 5.65 -7.45
C PHE A 203 20.28 7.03 -7.37
N ASN A 204 19.69 7.40 -6.22
CA ASN A 204 19.08 8.71 -5.98
C ASN A 204 17.96 9.06 -7.00
N ARG A 205 17.30 8.04 -7.56
CA ARG A 205 16.18 8.14 -8.52
C ARG A 205 14.88 7.68 -7.87
N TYR A 206 14.56 8.28 -6.73
CA TYR A 206 13.30 8.05 -6.01
C TYR A 206 12.22 9.08 -6.41
N PRO A 207 10.93 8.74 -6.26
CA PRO A 207 9.85 9.69 -6.48
C PRO A 207 9.88 10.78 -5.40
N LYS A 208 9.94 12.06 -5.79
CA LYS A 208 9.96 13.16 -4.81
C LYS A 208 8.63 13.29 -4.07
N GLN A 209 7.52 13.00 -4.77
CA GLN A 209 6.17 13.00 -4.24
C GLN A 209 5.48 11.69 -4.59
N VAL A 210 4.83 11.12 -3.59
CA VAL A 210 3.91 9.99 -3.76
C VAL A 210 2.51 10.51 -3.51
N HIS A 211 1.71 10.56 -4.55
CA HIS A 211 0.33 11.00 -4.48
C HIS A 211 -0.54 9.81 -4.10
N VAL A 212 -1.41 9.99 -3.11
CA VAL A 212 -2.34 8.95 -2.67
C VAL A 212 -3.74 9.55 -2.61
N HIS A 213 -4.63 9.08 -3.47
CA HIS A 213 -6.05 9.38 -3.39
C HIS A 213 -6.79 8.27 -2.64
N ILE A 214 -7.55 8.65 -1.62
CA ILE A 214 -8.14 7.72 -0.66
C ILE A 214 -9.66 7.75 -0.78
N ARG A 215 -10.24 6.56 -0.92
CA ARG A 215 -11.68 6.30 -0.88
C ARG A 215 -12.01 5.30 0.22
N LYS A 216 -13.24 5.32 0.72
CA LYS A 216 -13.70 4.45 1.81
C LYS A 216 -15.08 3.86 1.51
N TYR A 217 -15.20 2.54 1.64
CA TYR A 217 -16.46 1.80 1.40
C TYR A 217 -16.84 0.95 2.61
N ARG A 218 -18.08 1.06 3.11
CA ARG A 218 -18.60 0.14 4.13
C ARG A 218 -18.66 -1.27 3.56
N ILE A 219 -18.15 -2.27 4.26
CA ILE A 219 -18.21 -3.66 3.80
C ILE A 219 -19.65 -4.12 3.57
N ASP A 220 -20.59 -3.69 4.41
CA ASP A 220 -22.01 -4.02 4.28
C ASP A 220 -22.67 -3.41 3.03
N SER A 221 -22.05 -2.40 2.40
CA SER A 221 -22.54 -1.82 1.15
C SER A 221 -22.04 -2.53 -0.11
N ILE A 222 -21.11 -3.48 0.04
CA ILE A 222 -20.51 -4.21 -1.07
C ILE A 222 -21.33 -5.48 -1.35
N PRO A 223 -21.65 -5.79 -2.62
CA PRO A 223 -22.45 -6.98 -2.95
C PRO A 223 -21.76 -8.29 -2.53
N ASP A 224 -22.44 -9.18 -1.81
CA ASP A 224 -21.88 -10.49 -1.44
C ASP A 224 -21.89 -11.49 -2.61
N GLU A 225 -22.81 -11.33 -3.57
CA GLU A 225 -22.98 -12.25 -4.69
C GLU A 225 -21.80 -12.15 -5.67
N SER A 226 -21.25 -13.29 -6.07
CA SER A 226 -19.96 -13.37 -6.78
C SER A 226 -19.90 -12.46 -8.01
N LYS A 227 -20.92 -12.47 -8.87
CA LYS A 227 -20.86 -11.69 -10.13
C LYS A 227 -20.98 -10.20 -9.87
N LEU A 228 -21.85 -9.79 -8.95
CA LEU A 228 -21.99 -8.39 -8.55
C LEU A 228 -20.73 -7.87 -7.85
N PHE A 229 -20.07 -8.70 -7.03
CA PHE A 229 -18.79 -8.36 -6.43
C PHE A 229 -17.71 -8.15 -7.51
N ASP A 230 -17.65 -9.05 -8.49
CA ASP A 230 -16.69 -8.95 -9.60
C ASP A 230 -16.90 -7.63 -10.39
N GLN A 231 -18.16 -7.29 -10.69
CA GLN A 231 -18.51 -6.02 -11.34
C GLN A 231 -18.15 -4.81 -10.47
N TRP A 232 -18.40 -4.88 -9.16
CA TRP A 232 -18.03 -3.82 -8.22
C TRP A 232 -16.52 -3.58 -8.23
N VAL A 233 -15.70 -4.64 -8.19
CA VAL A 233 -14.23 -4.51 -8.24
C VAL A 233 -13.77 -3.94 -9.58
N LEU A 234 -14.32 -4.39 -10.71
CA LEU A 234 -14.01 -3.85 -12.03
C LEU A 234 -14.33 -2.35 -12.13
N ALA A 235 -15.47 -1.91 -11.58
CA ALA A 235 -15.84 -0.50 -11.55
C ALA A 235 -14.82 0.34 -10.76
N ARG A 236 -14.38 -0.13 -9.58
CA ARG A 236 -13.34 0.56 -8.79
C ARG A 236 -12.03 0.71 -9.55
N TRP A 237 -11.64 -0.31 -10.34
CA TRP A 237 -10.42 -0.25 -11.15
C TRP A 237 -10.55 0.66 -12.35
N LYS A 238 -11.73 0.74 -12.97
CA LYS A 238 -11.99 1.72 -14.02
C LYS A 238 -11.83 3.15 -13.48
N GLU A 239 -12.42 3.45 -12.32
CA GLU A 239 -12.27 4.76 -11.67
C GLU A 239 -10.81 5.05 -11.29
N LYS A 240 -10.04 4.05 -10.84
CA LYS A 240 -8.58 4.20 -10.62
C LYS A 240 -7.85 4.57 -11.90
N ASP A 241 -8.21 3.95 -13.02
CA ASP A 241 -7.59 4.23 -14.31
C ASP A 241 -7.88 5.65 -14.81
N GLU A 242 -9.10 6.14 -14.58
CA GLU A 242 -9.49 7.52 -14.85
C GLU A 242 -8.73 8.50 -13.96
N LEU A 243 -8.56 8.19 -12.67
CA LEU A 243 -7.73 8.96 -11.75
C LEU A 243 -6.26 8.99 -12.21
N MET A 244 -5.70 7.86 -12.64
CA MET A 244 -4.34 7.80 -13.18
C MET A 244 -4.19 8.59 -14.48
N THR A 245 -5.22 8.59 -15.34
CA THR A 245 -5.26 9.42 -16.55
C THR A 245 -5.12 10.89 -16.20
N ARG A 246 -5.96 11.40 -15.29
CA ARG A 246 -5.86 12.77 -14.79
C ARG A 246 -4.50 13.03 -14.14
N PHE A 247 -3.99 12.09 -13.36
CA PHE A 247 -2.70 12.23 -12.69
C PHE A 247 -1.56 12.43 -13.69
N TYR A 248 -1.51 11.65 -14.77
CA TYR A 248 -0.48 11.85 -15.79
C TYR A 248 -0.65 13.15 -16.59
N GLU A 249 -1.86 13.69 -16.70
CA GLU A 249 -2.14 14.95 -17.39
C GLU A 249 -1.85 16.18 -16.51
N THR A 250 -2.07 16.08 -15.20
CA THR A 250 -2.11 17.24 -14.29
C THR A 250 -1.21 17.14 -13.06
N ASN A 251 -0.58 15.98 -12.84
CA ASN A 251 0.19 15.64 -11.64
C ASN A 251 -0.61 15.78 -10.33
N SER A 252 -1.93 15.52 -10.40
CA SER A 252 -2.87 15.51 -9.27
C SER A 252 -4.04 14.56 -9.55
N PHE A 253 -4.59 13.93 -8.51
CA PHE A 253 -5.82 13.14 -8.62
C PHE A 253 -7.10 13.97 -8.53
N VAL A 254 -7.00 15.14 -7.91
CA VAL A 254 -8.13 16.04 -7.65
C VAL A 254 -7.97 17.36 -8.38
N THR A 255 -9.08 18.07 -8.55
CA THR A 255 -9.10 19.43 -9.11
C THR A 255 -8.53 20.44 -8.11
N LYS A 256 -8.17 21.64 -8.58
CA LYS A 256 -7.44 22.64 -7.77
C LYS A 256 -8.23 23.18 -6.57
N ASP A 257 -9.55 23.03 -6.58
CA ASP A 257 -10.48 23.42 -5.53
C ASP A 257 -10.56 22.42 -4.37
N VAL A 258 -10.08 21.19 -4.56
CA VAL A 258 -10.02 20.18 -3.50
C VAL A 258 -8.68 20.28 -2.78
N ALA A 259 -8.74 20.42 -1.46
CA ALA A 259 -7.53 20.50 -0.64
C ALA A 259 -6.74 19.19 -0.67
N THR A 260 -5.41 19.31 -0.74
CA THR A 260 -4.47 18.19 -0.57
C THR A 260 -3.63 18.42 0.68
N ILE A 261 -3.17 17.32 1.27
CA ILE A 261 -2.36 17.34 2.48
C ILE A 261 -0.98 16.81 2.18
N ASN A 262 0.03 17.62 2.50
CA ASN A 262 1.42 17.27 2.29
C ASN A 262 2.01 16.74 3.59
N VAL A 263 2.48 15.50 3.59
CA VAL A 263 3.07 14.87 4.77
C VAL A 263 4.44 14.29 4.42
N PRO A 264 5.54 14.77 5.03
CA PRO A 264 6.85 14.18 4.79
C PRO A 264 6.92 12.76 5.37
N ILE A 265 7.58 11.84 4.67
CA ILE A 265 7.85 10.50 5.21
C ILE A 265 9.07 10.58 6.13
N LYS A 266 8.82 10.64 7.43
CA LYS A 266 9.85 10.74 8.47
C LYS A 266 9.46 9.96 9.71
N LEU A 267 10.44 9.59 10.52
CA LEU A 267 10.21 9.06 11.86
C LEU A 267 9.52 10.11 12.75
N LYS A 268 8.56 9.68 13.58
CA LYS A 268 7.87 10.59 14.52
C LYS A 268 8.83 11.11 15.59
N ASN A 269 9.70 10.25 16.13
CA ASN A 269 10.72 10.60 17.11
C ASN A 269 12.11 10.08 16.70
N SER A 270 12.79 10.76 15.77
CA SER A 270 14.02 10.26 15.14
C SER A 270 15.09 9.76 16.13
N ILE A 271 15.36 10.46 17.24
CA ILE A 271 16.40 10.05 18.20
C ILE A 271 16.05 8.72 18.89
N LEU A 272 14.83 8.62 19.44
CA LEU A 272 14.39 7.44 20.19
C LEU A 272 14.24 6.23 19.28
N GLU A 273 13.66 6.44 18.09
CA GLU A 273 13.42 5.37 17.13
C GLU A 273 14.73 4.86 16.50
N LEU A 274 15.67 5.75 16.19
CA LEU A 274 17.02 5.34 15.75
C LEU A 274 17.78 4.60 16.85
N ALA A 275 17.71 5.07 18.11
CA ALA A 275 18.33 4.37 19.23
C ALA A 275 17.79 2.94 19.39
N GLN A 276 16.47 2.75 19.23
CA GLN A 276 15.85 1.43 19.23
C GLN A 276 16.41 0.55 18.10
N ILE A 277 16.57 1.08 16.88
CA ILE A 277 17.15 0.34 15.76
C ILE A 277 18.57 -0.15 16.09
N TRP A 278 19.41 0.72 16.65
CA TRP A 278 20.79 0.36 17.02
C TRP A 278 20.87 -0.70 18.13
N ILE A 279 19.98 -0.67 19.12
CA ILE A 279 19.90 -1.71 20.16
C ILE A 279 19.70 -3.11 19.55
N PHE A 280 18.94 -3.22 18.45
CA PHE A 280 18.72 -4.50 17.78
C PHE A 280 19.82 -4.86 16.77
N LEU A 281 20.50 -3.89 16.15
CA LEU A 281 21.57 -4.15 15.18
C LEU A 281 22.92 -4.52 15.82
N VAL A 282 23.26 -3.91 16.97
CA VAL A 282 24.57 -4.11 17.64
C VAL A 282 24.85 -5.59 17.99
N PRO A 283 23.89 -6.38 18.53
CA PRO A 283 24.10 -7.80 18.78
C PRO A 283 24.38 -8.60 17.50
N TYR A 284 23.74 -8.25 16.38
CA TYR A 284 23.95 -8.93 15.10
C TYR A 284 25.30 -8.58 14.47
N LEU A 285 25.78 -7.34 14.62
CA LEU A 285 27.13 -6.96 14.20
C LEU A 285 28.20 -7.71 15.01
N TYR A 286 27.97 -7.94 16.30
CA TYR A 286 28.83 -8.76 17.14
C TYR A 286 28.85 -10.23 16.71
N LEU A 287 27.68 -10.82 16.42
CA LEU A 287 27.57 -12.19 15.90
C LEU A 287 28.23 -12.33 14.52
N LEU A 288 28.04 -11.36 13.61
CA LEU A 288 28.67 -11.34 12.30
C LEU A 288 30.20 -11.29 12.42
N LYS A 289 30.72 -10.47 13.33
CA LYS A 289 32.16 -10.41 13.65
C LYS A 289 32.67 -11.75 14.17
N MET A 290 31.92 -12.45 15.02
CA MET A 290 32.30 -13.78 15.51
C MET A 290 32.32 -14.85 14.42
N VAL A 291 31.40 -14.78 13.44
CA VAL A 291 31.36 -15.70 12.30
C VAL A 291 32.52 -15.43 11.35
N ILE A 292 32.80 -14.17 11.04
CA ILE A 292 33.92 -13.77 10.19
C ILE A 292 35.27 -14.13 10.84
N ALA A 293 35.41 -13.97 12.17
CA ALA A 293 36.63 -14.29 12.90
C ALA A 293 36.88 -15.80 13.08
N ARG A 294 35.95 -16.67 12.66
CA ARG A 294 36.06 -18.14 12.72
C ARG A 294 36.39 -18.78 11.37
N ASN A 295 36.45 -17.99 10.30
CA ASN A 295 36.93 -18.38 8.97
C ASN A 295 38.29 -17.72 8.69
#